data_AF-A0A2X4N937-F1
#
_entry.id   AF-A0A2X4N937-F1
#
_cell.length_a   1.000
_cell.length_b   1.000
_cell.length_c   1.000
_cell.angle_alpha   90.00
_cell.angle_beta   90.00
_cell.angle_gamma   90.00
#
_symmetry.space_group_name_H-M   'P 1'
#
loop_
_entity.id
_entity.type
_entity.pdbx_description
1 polymer ?
#
loop_
_entity_poly.entity_id
_entity_poly.type
_entity_poly.pdbx_seq_one_letter_code
_entity_poly.pdbx_strand_id
1 'polypeptide(L)'
;MNTKDYDRVVEVKKYVKKPWPTNCLDFALREGDMYLMREASIRQTNYYLCEKDGKTYLIDSDKHKDEIDWVNLAKFVEVEIDDSVYRRYRVLK
;
A
#
# COMPACT_ATOMS: atom_id res chain seq x y z
N MET A 1 13.48 1.10 -9.84
CA MET A 1 14.05 -0.02 -9.05
C MET A 1 14.48 -1.13 -10.01
N ASN A 2 15.59 -1.84 -9.75
CA ASN A 2 15.95 -3.03 -10.51
C ASN A 2 15.37 -4.28 -9.81
N THR A 3 14.43 -4.96 -10.45
CA THR A 3 13.73 -6.13 -9.89
C THR A 3 14.60 -7.39 -9.86
N LYS A 4 15.78 -7.38 -10.49
CA LYS A 4 16.71 -8.52 -10.49
C LYS A 4 17.39 -8.73 -9.14
N ASP A 5 17.53 -7.67 -8.35
CA ASP A 5 18.27 -7.68 -7.07
C ASP A 5 17.47 -8.24 -5.89
N TYR A 6 16.22 -8.67 -6.13
CA TYR A 6 15.25 -9.09 -5.12
C TYR A 6 14.69 -10.46 -5.46
N ASP A 7 14.43 -11.27 -4.44
CA ASP A 7 13.89 -12.62 -4.58
C ASP A 7 12.40 -12.58 -4.97
N ARG A 8 11.65 -11.67 -4.33
CA ARG A 8 10.23 -11.40 -4.62
C ARG A 8 9.97 -9.92 -4.74
N VAL A 9 9.04 -9.55 -5.62
CA VAL A 9 8.62 -8.17 -5.81
C VAL A 9 7.11 -8.12 -5.98
N VAL A 10 6.45 -7.42 -5.06
CA VAL A 10 5.00 -7.21 -5.06
C VAL A 10 4.71 -5.73 -5.17
N GLU A 11 3.97 -5.35 -6.21
CA GLU A 11 3.45 -3.98 -6.31
C GLU A 11 2.27 -3.82 -5.34
N VAL A 12 2.30 -2.74 -4.57
CA VAL A 12 1.25 -2.39 -3.61
C VAL A 12 0.68 -1.00 -3.89
N LYS A 13 -0.60 -0.81 -3.58
CA LYS A 13 -1.25 0.49 -3.59
C LYS A 13 -1.33 1.01 -2.16
N LYS A 14 -0.86 2.24 -1.96
CA LYS A 14 -0.89 2.94 -0.67
C LYS A 14 -2.22 3.68 -0.53
N TYR A 15 -2.83 3.54 0.64
CA TYR A 15 -4.05 4.22 1.05
C TYR A 15 -3.78 4.90 2.39
N VAL A 16 -3.95 6.22 2.46
CA VAL A 16 -3.86 6.93 3.75
C VAL A 16 -5.17 6.72 4.48
N LYS A 17 -5.11 6.26 5.74
CA LYS A 17 -6.30 6.22 6.59
C LYS A 17 -6.76 7.65 6.81
N LYS A 18 -7.81 8.09 6.11
CA LYS A 18 -8.46 9.34 6.48
C LYS A 18 -9.08 9.14 7.86
N PRO A 19 -8.94 10.10 8.78
CA PRO A 19 -9.73 10.07 10.01
C PRO A 19 -11.20 9.98 9.60
N TRP A 20 -11.92 9.02 10.19
CA TRP A 20 -13.36 8.93 10.01
C TRP A 20 -13.96 10.30 10.29
N PRO A 21 -14.71 10.92 9.36
CA PRO A 21 -15.48 12.09 9.73
C PRO A 21 -16.42 11.65 10.85
N THR A 22 -16.36 12.35 11.99
CA THR A 22 -17.18 12.11 13.20
C THR A 22 -18.67 12.37 12.97
N ASN A 23 -19.17 12.20 11.74
CA ASN A 23 -20.57 12.31 11.33
C ASN A 23 -21.09 10.92 10.92
N CYS A 24 -20.92 9.91 11.77
CA CYS A 24 -21.48 8.57 11.59
C CYS A 24 -22.94 8.46 12.08
N LEU A 25 -23.77 9.48 11.83
CA LEU A 25 -25.19 9.47 12.22
C LEU A 25 -26.15 10.10 11.19
N ASP A 26 -25.71 10.29 9.94
CA ASP A 26 -26.65 10.58 8.84
C ASP A 26 -26.51 9.49 7.77
N PHE A 27 -27.29 8.42 7.99
CA PHE A 27 -27.52 7.34 7.04
C PHE A 27 -28.35 7.88 5.87
N ALA A 28 -27.67 8.53 4.94
CA ALA A 28 -28.14 8.66 3.57
C ALA A 28 -26.99 8.23 2.68
N LEU A 29 -26.97 6.94 2.31
CA LEU A 29 -26.19 6.44 1.18
C LEU A 29 -26.66 7.19 -0.08
N ARG A 30 -26.14 8.39 -0.29
CA ARG A 30 -26.16 9.04 -1.59
C ARG A 30 -25.11 8.33 -2.42
N GLU A 31 -25.41 7.98 -3.67
CA GLU A 31 -24.48 7.31 -4.60
C GLU A 31 -23.11 8.02 -4.73
N GLY A 32 -22.98 9.26 -4.25
CA GLY A 32 -21.73 10.01 -4.12
C GLY A 32 -20.81 9.63 -2.95
N ASP A 33 -21.25 8.84 -1.95
CA ASP A 33 -20.39 8.39 -0.85
C ASP A 33 -19.62 7.10 -1.14
N MET A 34 -20.00 6.36 -2.21
CA MET A 34 -19.10 5.36 -2.82
C MET A 34 -17.87 6.01 -3.49
N TYR A 35 -17.87 7.34 -3.64
CA TYR A 35 -16.78 8.12 -4.23
C TYR A 35 -15.76 8.68 -3.22
N LEU A 36 -15.72 8.19 -1.98
CA LEU A 36 -14.54 8.38 -1.11
C LEU A 36 -13.39 7.38 -1.43
N MET A 37 -13.54 6.61 -2.51
CA MET A 37 -12.46 6.03 -3.34
C MET A 37 -11.83 7.09 -4.26
N ARG A 38 -11.98 8.40 -3.98
CA ARG A 38 -11.33 9.44 -4.77
C ARG A 38 -9.85 9.41 -4.47
N GLU A 39 -9.11 8.77 -5.38
CA GLU A 39 -7.70 8.95 -5.68
C GLU A 39 -7.21 10.31 -5.18
N ALA A 40 -6.79 10.36 -3.92
CA ALA A 40 -6.21 11.55 -3.35
C ALA A 40 -4.81 11.65 -3.95
N SER A 41 -4.77 12.27 -5.13
CA SER A 41 -3.57 12.78 -5.77
C SER A 41 -2.61 11.69 -6.20
N ILE A 42 -2.88 11.16 -7.40
CA ILE A 42 -1.96 10.48 -8.30
C ILE A 42 -0.78 11.42 -8.62
N ARG A 43 0.10 11.68 -7.63
CA ARG A 43 1.53 11.69 -7.92
C ARG A 43 1.90 10.21 -7.93
N GLN A 44 2.34 9.73 -9.09
CA GLN A 44 2.51 8.33 -9.47
C GLN A 44 3.63 7.61 -8.69
N THR A 45 3.72 7.77 -7.38
CA THR A 45 4.66 7.01 -6.56
C THR A 45 4.10 5.60 -6.41
N ASN A 46 4.55 4.70 -7.27
CA ASN A 46 4.30 3.27 -7.10
C ASN A 46 5.12 2.78 -5.91
N TYR A 47 4.50 1.92 -5.09
CA TYR A 47 5.12 1.30 -3.94
C TYR A 47 5.32 -0.19 -4.22
N TYR A 48 6.44 -0.71 -3.75
CA TYR A 48 6.83 -2.10 -3.96
C TYR A 48 7.26 -2.69 -2.63
N LEU A 49 6.73 -3.86 -2.30
CA LEU A 49 7.26 -4.68 -1.23
C LEU A 49 8.17 -5.74 -1.84
N CYS A 50 9.41 -5.79 -1.39
CA CYS A 50 10.46 -6.57 -2.02
C CYS A 50 11.16 -7.43 -0.97
N GLU A 51 11.34 -8.71 -1.26
CA GLU A 51 12.09 -9.63 -0.40
C GLU A 51 13.52 -9.71 -0.90
N LYS A 52 14.50 -9.59 -0.01
CA LYS A 52 15.90 -9.84 -0.30
C LYS A 52 16.57 -10.40 0.95
N ASP A 53 17.29 -11.51 0.81
CA ASP A 53 18.03 -12.14 1.91
C ASP A 53 17.12 -12.50 3.12
N GLY A 54 15.85 -12.84 2.85
CA GLY A 54 14.85 -13.14 3.88
C GLY A 54 14.26 -11.92 4.60
N LYS A 55 14.62 -10.71 4.18
CA LYS A 55 14.09 -9.44 4.71
C LYS A 55 13.14 -8.80 3.72
N THR A 56 12.06 -8.20 4.24
CA THR A 56 11.10 -7.46 3.42
C THR A 56 11.42 -5.97 3.45
N TYR A 57 11.30 -5.32 2.30
CA TYR A 57 11.59 -3.90 2.11
C TYR A 57 10.43 -3.21 1.41
N LEU A 58 9.94 -2.10 1.98
CA LEU A 58 9.08 -1.18 1.27
C LEU A 58 9.93 -0.19 0.49
N ILE A 59 9.70 -0.15 -0.81
CA ILE A 59 10.43 0.68 -1.75
C ILE A 59 9.44 1.55 -2.49
N ASP A 60 9.65 2.86 -2.49
CA ASP A 60 8.89 3.77 -3.31
C ASP A 60 9.52 3.99 -4.70
N SER A 61 8.82 4.69 -5.58
CA SER A 61 9.35 4.98 -6.92
C SER A 61 10.55 5.93 -6.90
N ASP A 62 10.71 6.70 -5.82
CA ASP A 62 11.80 7.64 -5.58
C ASP A 62 13.06 6.97 -4.97
N LYS A 63 13.01 5.64 -4.78
CA LYS A 63 14.06 4.78 -4.20
C LYS A 63 14.28 4.94 -2.70
N HIS A 64 13.34 5.51 -1.96
CA HIS A 64 13.33 5.34 -0.51
C HIS A 64 13.07 3.87 -0.17
N LYS A 65 13.80 3.38 0.83
CA LYS A 65 13.83 1.97 1.21
C LYS A 65 13.71 1.88 2.72
N ASP A 66 12.61 1.30 3.17
CA ASP A 66 12.33 1.00 4.56
C ASP A 66 12.31 -0.52 4.78
N GLU A 67 13.00 -1.00 5.80
CA GLU A 67 13.00 -2.42 6.19
C GLU A 67 11.77 -2.72 7.03
N ILE A 68 11.08 -3.82 6.72
CA ILE A 68 9.90 -4.29 7.43
C ILE A 68 10.09 -5.78 7.72
N ASP A 69 10.11 -6.13 8.99
CA ASP A 69 10.42 -7.48 9.46
C ASP A 69 9.17 -8.33 9.76
N TRP A 70 7.98 -7.71 9.89
CA TRP A 70 6.73 -8.42 10.23
C TRP A 70 5.88 -8.86 9.03
N VAL A 71 6.26 -8.51 7.79
CA VAL A 71 5.43 -8.77 6.60
C VAL A 71 5.89 -10.02 5.85
N ASN A 72 4.96 -10.97 5.69
CA ASN A 72 5.15 -12.15 4.86
C ASN A 72 4.57 -11.94 3.45
N LEU A 73 5.45 -11.77 2.45
CA LEU A 73 5.05 -11.48 1.08
C LEU A 73 4.27 -12.60 0.39
N ALA A 74 4.35 -13.84 0.88
CA ALA A 74 3.64 -14.97 0.29
C ALA A 74 2.13 -14.91 0.58
N LYS A 75 1.72 -14.42 1.75
CA LYS A 75 0.33 -14.55 2.25
C LYS A 75 -0.39 -13.22 2.47
N PHE A 76 0.29 -12.08 2.47
CA PHE A 76 -0.38 -10.82 2.76
C PHE A 76 -1.33 -10.39 1.64
N VAL A 77 -2.42 -9.76 2.05
CA VAL A 77 -3.38 -9.06 1.18
C VAL A 77 -3.26 -7.55 1.42
N GLU A 78 -3.20 -7.15 2.68
CA GLU A 78 -3.02 -5.77 3.14
C GLU A 78 -2.03 -5.75 4.30
N VAL A 79 -1.22 -4.70 4.39
CA VAL A 79 -0.37 -4.40 5.55
C VAL A 79 -0.56 -2.95 5.94
N GLU A 80 -0.62 -2.70 7.23
CA GLU A 80 -0.61 -1.36 7.80
C GLU A 80 0.81 -0.99 8.26
N ILE A 81 1.25 0.18 7.82
CA ILE A 81 2.55 0.77 8.18
C ILE A 81 2.26 2.24 8.48
N ASP A 82 2.47 2.63 9.74
CA ASP A 82 2.09 3.95 10.27
C ASP A 82 0.60 4.26 9.98
N ASP A 83 0.29 5.47 9.49
CA ASP A 83 -1.06 5.91 9.12
C ASP A 83 -1.50 5.45 7.71
N SER A 84 -0.77 4.50 7.11
CA SER A 84 -0.98 4.07 5.73
C SER A 84 -1.22 2.57 5.62
N VAL A 85 -2.18 2.20 4.78
CA VAL A 85 -2.47 0.82 4.41
C VAL A 85 -1.92 0.56 3.01
N TYR A 86 -1.14 -0.51 2.87
CA TYR A 86 -0.56 -0.97 1.62
C TYR A 86 -1.26 -2.26 1.21
N ARG A 87 -2.04 -2.20 0.13
CA ARG A 87 -2.75 -3.36 -0.41
C ARG A 87 -1.99 -3.97 -1.57
N ARG A 88 -1.89 -5.30 -1.57
CA ARG A 88 -1.36 -6.08 -2.68
C ARG A 88 -2.15 -5.79 -3.96
N TYR A 89 -1.43 -5.35 -4.99
CA TYR A 89 -2.00 -5.10 -6.31
C TYR A 89 -1.68 -6.24 -7.27
N ARG A 90 -0.38 -6.50 -7.51
CA ARG A 90 0.07 -7.62 -8.34
C ARG A 90 1.47 -8.07 -7.95
N VAL A 91 1.77 -9.33 -8.24
CA VAL A 91 3.13 -9.89 -8.12
C VAL A 91 3.87 -9.63 -9.42
N LEU A 92 5.08 -9.11 -9.33
CA LEU A 92 5.97 -8.88 -10.47
C LEU A 92 7.02 -9.98 -10.60
N LYS A 93 7.42 -10.57 -9.47
CA LYS A 93 8.38 -11.67 -9.36
C LYS A 93 8.12 -12.42 -8.06
#